data_AF-A0A0M3JPP5-F1
#
_entry.id   AF-A0A0M3JPP5-F1
#
_cell.length_a   1.000
_cell.length_b   1.000
_cell.length_c   1.000
_cell.angle_alpha   90.00
_cell.angle_beta   90.00
_cell.angle_gamma   90.00
#
_symmetry.space_group_name_H-M   'P 1'
#
loop_
_entity.id
_entity.type
_entity.pdbx_description
1 polymer ?
#
loop_
_entity_poly.entity_id
_entity_poly.type
_entity_poly.pdbx_seq_one_letter_code
_entity_poly.pdbx_strand_id
1 'polypeptide(L)' 'MPTLDTIEIFGYPFESDFKSMILNGVPLGDSVKVNYDSAKQLLRIEGKNLINLSNNEQIVLMWSNS' A
#
# COMPACT_ATOMS: atom_id res chain seq x y z
N MET A 1 -4.94 -18.26 -7.20
CA MET A 1 -3.99 -17.29 -7.81
C MET A 1 -3.33 -16.56 -6.65
N PRO A 2 -1.99 -16.57 -6.50
CA PRO A 2 -1.32 -15.90 -5.38
C PRO A 2 -1.58 -14.40 -5.39
N THR A 3 -1.97 -13.88 -4.24
CA THR A 3 -2.16 -12.45 -3.99
C THR A 3 -1.28 -12.01 -2.82
N LEU A 4 -0.91 -10.73 -2.84
CA LEU A 4 -0.34 -10.04 -1.70
C LEU A 4 -1.40 -9.09 -1.14
N ASP A 5 -1.84 -9.38 0.09
CA ASP A 5 -2.97 -8.70 0.72
C ASP A 5 -2.54 -7.67 1.78
N THR A 6 -1.31 -7.78 2.26
CA THR A 6 -0.76 -6.93 3.31
C THR A 6 0.68 -6.55 3.00
N ILE A 7 0.98 -5.26 3.14
CA ILE A 7 2.32 -4.71 3.03
C ILE A 7 2.63 -3.98 4.34
N GLU A 8 3.77 -4.30 4.94
CA GLU A 8 4.30 -3.61 6.11
C GLU A 8 5.64 -2.97 5.79
N ILE A 9 5.77 -1.69 6.11
CA ILE A 9 6.99 -0.91 5.91
C ILE A 9 7.46 -0.40 7.26
N PHE A 10 8.62 -0.88 7.67
CA PHE A 10 9.25 -0.56 8.94
C PHE A 10 10.17 0.66 8.81
N GLY A 11 10.22 1.48 9.85
CA GLY A 11 11.02 2.72 9.86
C GLY A 11 10.48 3.80 8.91
N TYR A 12 9.20 3.74 8.57
CA TYR A 12 8.58 4.70 7.65
C TYR A 12 8.42 6.06 8.36
N PRO A 13 9.03 7.15 7.86
CA PRO A 13 9.19 8.37 8.66
C PRO A 13 8.04 9.38 8.53
N PHE A 14 7.02 9.09 7.70
CA PHE A 14 5.95 10.03 7.39
C PHE A 14 4.57 9.47 7.79
N GLU A 15 3.72 10.33 8.34
CA GLU A 15 2.29 10.07 8.44
C GLU A 15 1.64 10.53 7.13
N SER A 16 1.35 9.60 6.22
CA SER A 16 0.88 9.97 4.88
C SER A 16 -0.63 10.16 4.81
N ASP A 17 -1.09 11.08 3.94
CA ASP A 17 -2.44 11.03 3.37
C ASP A 17 -2.41 10.06 2.17
N PHE A 18 -2.77 8.80 2.43
CA PHE A 18 -2.73 7.72 1.43
C PHE A 18 -3.86 7.78 0.39
N LYS A 19 -4.62 8.88 0.31
CA LYS A 19 -5.61 9.11 -0.77
C LYS A 19 -4.98 9.16 -2.16
N SER A 20 -3.67 9.45 -2.23
CA SER A 20 -2.89 9.52 -3.48
C SER A 20 -2.44 8.15 -4.02
N MET A 21 -2.78 7.05 -3.34
CA MET A 21 -2.17 5.76 -3.60
C MET A 21 -2.68 5.12 -4.91
N ILE A 22 -1.72 4.75 -5.76
CA ILE A 22 -1.94 4.16 -7.08
C ILE A 22 -1.22 2.80 -7.17
N LEU A 23 -1.90 1.81 -7.73
CA LEU A 23 -1.35 0.50 -8.06
C LEU A 23 -1.36 0.32 -9.57
N ASN A 24 -0.18 0.17 -10.18
CA ASN A 24 -0.01 0.06 -11.63
C ASN A 24 -0.75 1.18 -12.40
N GLY A 25 -0.71 2.41 -11.88
CA GLY A 25 -1.39 3.57 -12.45
C GLY A 25 -2.90 3.68 -12.15
N VAL A 26 -3.49 2.70 -11.44
CA VAL A 26 -4.90 2.72 -11.04
C VAL A 26 -5.05 3.21 -9.60
N PRO A 27 -5.86 4.25 -9.33
CA PRO A 27 -6.14 4.69 -7.96
C PRO A 27 -6.81 3.59 -7.14
N LEU A 28 -6.30 3.34 -5.93
CA LEU A 28 -6.87 2.33 -5.03
C LEU A 28 -8.08 2.86 -4.25
N GLY A 29 -8.16 4.16 -3.99
CA GLY A 29 -9.27 4.78 -3.24
C GLY A 29 -9.54 4.09 -1.90
N ASP A 30 -10.82 3.89 -1.56
CA ASP A 30 -11.26 3.29 -0.29
C ASP A 30 -11.17 1.75 -0.26
N SER A 31 -10.67 1.11 -1.32
CA SER A 31 -10.56 -0.36 -1.39
C SER A 31 -9.46 -0.93 -0.49
N VAL A 32 -8.66 -0.06 0.11
CA VAL A 32 -7.51 -0.37 0.95
C VAL A 32 -7.59 0.40 2.26
N LYS A 33 -7.18 -0.28 3.33
CA LYS A 33 -6.99 0.32 4.64
C LYS A 33 -5.52 0.61 4.82
N VAL A 34 -5.22 1.83 5.27
CA VAL A 34 -3.85 2.22 5.59
C VAL A 34 -3.81 2.72 7.02
N ASN A 35 -2.88 2.17 7.80
CA ASN A 35 -2.67 2.50 9.20
C ASN A 35 -1.19 2.83 9.42
N TYR A 36 -0.91 3.89 10.16
CA TYR A 36 0.44 4.25 10.57
C TYR A 36 0.55 4.24 12.10
N ASP A 37 1.48 3.45 12.62
CA ASP A 37 1.88 3.45 14.03
C ASP A 37 3.14 4.31 14.18
N SER A 38 2.98 5.55 14.64
CA SER A 38 4.07 6.51 14.78
C SER A 38 5.07 6.15 15.88
N ALA A 39 4.63 5.41 16.92
CA ALA A 39 5.52 4.96 17.99
C ALA A 39 6.49 3.89 17.49
N LYS A 40 6.05 3.06 16.53
CA LYS A 40 6.88 2.01 15.91
C LYS A 40 7.45 2.39 14.55
N GLN A 41 7.08 3.56 14.01
CA GLN A 41 7.35 3.95 12.62
C GLN A 41 6.96 2.85 11.64
N LEU A 42 5.77 2.27 11.84
CA LEU A 42 5.27 1.13 11.07
C LEU A 42 4.08 1.56 10.23
N LEU A 43 4.24 1.49 8.91
CA LEU A 43 3.15 1.65 7.95
C LEU A 43 2.61 0.28 7.57
N ARG A 44 1.30 0.10 7.67
CA ARG A 44 0.58 -1.11 7.27
C ARG A 44 -0.50 -0.76 6.24
N ILE A 45 -0.41 -1.40 5.08
CA ILE A 45 -1.38 -1.27 3.97
C ILE A 45 -2.06 -2.64 3.79
N GLU A 46 -3.38 -2.66 3.86
CA GLU A 46 -4.19 -3.88 3.79
C GLU A 46 -5.32 -3.76 2.78
N GLY A 47 -5.47 -4.78 1.94
CA GLY A 47 -6.58 -4.88 1.02
C GLY A 47 -6.77 -6.33 0.57
N LYS A 48 -8.01 -6.79 0.48
CA LYS A 48 -8.29 -8.13 -0.01
C LYS A 48 -7.89 -8.23 -1.49
N ASN A 49 -7.05 -9.20 -1.83
CA ASN A 49 -6.51 -9.38 -3.17
C ASN A 49 -5.82 -8.12 -3.73
N LEU A 50 -5.18 -7.33 -2.86
CA LEU A 50 -4.61 -6.02 -3.19
C LEU A 50 -3.70 -6.09 -4.42
N ILE A 51 -2.76 -7.04 -4.44
CA ILE A 51 -1.87 -7.26 -5.57
C ILE A 51 -2.02 -8.70 -6.06
N ASN A 52 -2.32 -8.85 -7.35
CA ASN A 52 -2.25 -10.13 -8.04
C ASN A 52 -0.82 -10.37 -8.56
N LEU A 53 -0.18 -11.42 -8.06
CA LEU A 53 1.23 -11.75 -8.37
C LEU A 53 1.40 -12.60 -9.63
N SER A 54 0.32 -12.99 -10.31
CA SER A 54 0.38 -14.06 -11.33
C SER A 54 0.55 -13.57 -12.76
N ASN A 55 0.30 -12.28 -13.02
CA ASN A 55 0.12 -11.78 -14.39
C ASN A 55 1.00 -10.58 -14.76
N ASN A 56 1.83 -10.08 -13.84
CA ASN A 56 2.58 -8.84 -14.05
C ASN A 56 4.08 -9.08 -13.93
N GLU A 57 4.85 -8.68 -14.95
CA GLU A 57 6.33 -8.67 -14.90
C GLU A 57 6.88 -7.68 -13.86
N GLN A 58 6.12 -6.61 -13.60
CA GLN A 58 6.42 -5.59 -12.61
C GLN A 58 5.13 -5.11 -11.95
N ILE A 59 5.18 -4.89 -10.63
CA ILE A 59 4.10 -4.27 -9.85
C ILE A 59 4.66 -3.00 -9.21
N VAL A 60 3.94 -1.89 -9.39
CA VAL A 60 4.33 -0.57 -8.91
C VAL A 60 3.22 -0.01 -8.03
N LEU A 61 3.48 0.10 -6.74
CA LEU A 61 2.63 0.78 -5.77
C LEU A 61 3.29 2.11 -5.40
N MET A 62 2.58 3.22 -5.59
CA MET A 62 3.09 4.56 -5.32
C MET A 62 2.08 5.38 -4.54
N TRP A 63 2.57 6.28 -3.70
CA TRP A 63 1.79 7.28 -2.97
C TRP A 63 2.68 8.48 -2.68
N SER A 64 2.09 9.62 -2.35
CA SER A 64 2.80 10.83 -1.93
C SER A 64 2.61 11.10 -0.45
N ASN A 65 3.64 11.65 0.18
CA ASN A 65 3.55 12.21 1.53
C ASN A 65 3.34 13.72 1.44
N SER A 66 2.65 14.25 2.44
CA SER A 66 2.52 15.69 2.68
C SER A 66 3.76 16.24 3.40
#